data_AF-A0AAU7FI64-F1
#
_entry.id   AF-A0AAU7FI64-F1
#
_cell.length_a   1.000
_cell.length_b   1.000
_cell.length_c   1.000
_cell.angle_alpha   90.00
_cell.angle_beta   90.00
_cell.angle_gamma   90.00
#
_symmetry.space_group_name_H-M   'P 1'
#
loop_
_entity.id
_entity.type
_entity.pdbx_description
1 polymer ?
#
loop_
_entity_poly.entity_id
_entity_poly.type
_entity_poly.pdbx_seq_one_letter_code
_entity_poly.pdbx_strand_id
1 'polypeptide(L)'
;MEIKTPRTFKTTDKAHADLFNDMVEAFLDNDVGLLESINQHMIDINPHASEAEKKKWNDSQGYKITADNGSHLINVRADARIFDMIKGKGTCTFYAASGVEDSPSNLSLRGLQTVGQDNIGTGFAVDIAGNAYSFYYNAADTTINWTKLPSNAERNKWNDGQLSKITSDNGGVILSVSDGEDLLEKVVSLGPKHGTFYATGKALNSPTTRSCRGMYHFTSQDSNGKGTFGWVIAIDYNNYMYTNYLDLNLGWQGWKRVLTKEDMDNTSFVDTYDLDNSSVSAVENVPTKLNFGDTRSDDLGEYNRSRAEITLKNNGLYLIRLYLNSNNIPVGSDSILSCYVNGTEFQRLGNWNPVISSSICVLYLQQKFKAGDKLTFYITPKNTGRTITVNRAYVTLSQLR
;
A
#
# COMPACT_ATOMS: atom_id res chain seq x y z
N MET A 1 17.87 58.76 38.00
CA MET A 1 18.76 59.37 36.98
C MET A 1 19.21 60.72 37.53
N GLU A 2 20.46 61.12 37.35
CA GLU A 2 20.99 62.37 37.92
C GLU A 2 21.39 63.31 36.79
N ILE A 3 20.77 64.48 36.71
CA ILE A 3 21.09 65.51 35.71
C ILE A 3 22.25 66.34 36.23
N LYS A 4 23.31 66.46 35.44
CA LYS A 4 24.50 67.25 35.80
C LYS A 4 24.36 68.67 35.28
N THR A 5 24.52 69.65 36.16
CA THR A 5 24.54 71.07 35.76
C THR A 5 25.76 71.36 34.88
N PRO A 6 25.57 71.86 33.65
CA PRO A 6 26.67 72.24 32.77
C PRO A 6 27.47 73.41 33.35
N ARG A 7 28.76 73.49 33.01
CA ARG A 7 29.58 74.65 33.38
C ARG A 7 29.23 75.84 32.50
N THR A 8 29.16 77.03 33.10
CA THR A 8 28.96 78.28 32.37
C THR A 8 30.05 78.49 31.32
N PHE A 9 29.66 78.70 30.07
CA PHE A 9 30.54 79.02 28.98
C PHE A 9 31.05 80.47 29.11
N LYS A 10 32.35 80.69 28.93
CA LYS A 10 32.99 82.00 29.04
C LYS A 10 33.85 82.28 27.82
N THR A 11 33.67 83.44 27.22
CA THR A 11 34.51 83.97 26.14
C THR A 11 34.62 85.49 26.28
N THR A 12 35.50 86.12 25.50
CA THR A 12 35.67 87.58 25.47
C THR A 12 34.43 88.29 24.89
N ASP A 13 33.65 87.61 24.05
CA ASP A 13 32.36 88.09 23.56
C ASP A 13 31.22 87.71 24.53
N LYS A 14 30.89 88.67 25.40
CA LYS A 14 29.89 88.45 26.45
C LYS A 14 28.48 88.18 25.89
N ALA A 15 28.09 88.82 24.79
CA ALA A 15 26.72 88.70 24.27
C ALA A 15 26.44 87.29 23.74
N HIS A 16 27.38 86.69 23.03
CA HIS A 16 27.25 85.31 22.56
C HIS A 16 27.42 84.29 23.69
N ALA A 17 28.24 84.60 24.70
CA ALA A 17 28.36 83.74 25.88
C ALA A 17 27.04 83.68 26.66
N ASP A 18 26.40 84.83 26.88
CA ASP A 18 25.11 84.94 27.56
C ASP A 18 24.03 84.18 26.79
N LEU A 19 23.89 84.39 25.46
CA LEU A 19 22.91 83.67 24.64
C LEU A 19 23.08 82.13 24.66
N PHE A 20 24.33 81.65 24.63
CA PHE A 20 24.60 80.22 24.71
C PHE A 20 24.26 79.65 26.10
N ASN A 21 24.60 80.37 27.17
CA ASN A 21 24.27 79.95 28.52
C ASN A 21 22.76 79.94 28.76
N ASP A 22 22.02 80.93 28.26
CA ASP A 22 20.54 80.98 28.34
C ASP A 22 19.91 79.77 27.63
N MET A 23 20.41 79.40 26.44
CA MET A 23 19.95 78.20 25.72
C MET A 23 20.21 76.92 26.51
N VAL A 24 21.41 76.80 27.11
CA VAL A 24 21.77 75.64 27.93
C VAL A 24 20.93 75.56 29.19
N GLU A 25 20.59 76.68 29.81
CA GLU A 25 19.67 76.77 30.95
C GLU A 25 18.28 76.28 30.55
N ALA A 26 17.75 76.71 29.40
CA ALA A 26 16.46 76.24 28.90
C ALA A 26 16.43 74.72 28.63
N PHE A 27 17.53 74.14 28.13
CA PHE A 27 17.62 72.67 27.98
C PHE A 27 17.69 71.96 29.33
N LEU A 28 18.43 72.50 30.29
CA LEU A 28 18.51 71.95 31.63
C LEU A 28 17.14 71.94 32.31
N ASP A 29 16.39 73.04 32.20
CA ASP A 29 15.03 73.15 32.75
C ASP A 29 14.07 72.13 32.11
N ASN A 30 14.18 71.90 30.80
CA ASN A 30 13.39 70.88 30.11
C ASN A 30 13.75 69.46 30.58
N ASP A 31 15.05 69.14 30.66
CA ASP A 31 15.51 67.83 31.13
C ASP A 31 15.07 67.56 32.58
N VAL A 32 15.14 68.59 33.45
CA VAL A 32 14.66 68.52 34.83
C VAL A 32 13.15 68.27 34.86
N GLY A 33 12.37 69.03 34.09
CA GLY A 33 10.92 68.84 33.98
C GLY A 33 10.53 67.44 33.45
N LEU A 34 11.27 66.92 32.46
CA LEU A 34 11.08 65.57 31.94
C LEU A 34 11.40 64.50 33.00
N LEU A 35 12.51 64.64 33.72
CA LEU A 35 12.88 63.71 34.78
C LEU A 35 11.86 63.72 35.92
N GLU A 36 11.35 64.89 36.30
CA GLU A 36 10.26 65.01 37.27
C GLU A 36 8.99 64.30 36.78
N SER A 37 8.59 64.51 35.54
CA SER A 37 7.41 63.85 34.95
C SER A 37 7.57 62.32 34.89
N ILE A 38 8.75 61.81 34.51
CA ILE A 38 9.04 60.37 34.50
C ILE A 38 9.03 59.80 35.91
N ASN A 39 9.61 60.49 36.88
CA ASN A 39 9.59 60.04 38.28
C ASN A 39 8.17 60.02 38.85
N GLN A 40 7.34 61.01 38.51
CA GLN A 40 5.91 60.99 38.85
C GLN A 40 5.20 59.80 38.22
N HIS A 41 5.47 59.50 36.95
CA HIS A 41 4.88 58.36 36.25
C HIS A 41 5.33 57.00 36.83
N MET A 42 6.61 56.84 37.20
CA MET A 42 7.11 55.60 37.83
C MET A 42 6.44 55.30 39.17
N ILE A 43 6.00 56.33 39.90
CA ILE A 43 5.34 56.21 41.21
C ILE A 43 3.82 56.11 41.04
N ASP A 44 3.27 56.55 39.91
CA ASP A 44 1.86 56.43 39.58
C ASP A 44 1.50 54.97 39.26
N ILE A 45 0.98 54.27 40.27
CA ILE A 45 0.46 52.90 40.15
C ILE A 45 -0.95 52.86 39.55
N ASN A 46 -1.56 54.00 39.24
CA ASN A 46 -2.89 54.01 38.66
C ASN A 46 -2.87 53.50 37.21
N PRO A 47 -3.81 52.64 36.80
CA PRO A 47 -3.93 52.22 35.41
C PRO A 47 -4.18 53.43 34.48
N HIS A 48 -3.58 53.43 33.29
CA HIS A 48 -3.84 54.39 32.20
C HIS A 48 -5.26 54.34 31.60
N ALA A 49 -6.20 53.66 32.27
CA ALA A 49 -7.61 53.61 31.91
C ALA A 49 -8.39 54.39 32.96
N SER A 50 -9.11 55.41 32.51
CA SER A 50 -10.02 56.17 33.36
C SER A 50 -11.15 55.29 33.90
N GLU A 51 -11.73 55.66 35.04
CA GLU A 51 -12.93 54.98 35.56
C GLU A 51 -14.10 55.03 34.56
N ALA A 52 -14.18 56.08 33.73
CA ALA A 52 -15.15 56.19 32.65
C ALA A 52 -14.92 55.13 31.56
N GLU A 53 -13.67 54.87 31.18
CA GLU A 53 -13.34 53.80 30.23
C GLU A 53 -13.62 52.43 30.81
N LYS A 54 -13.18 52.14 32.04
CA LYS A 54 -13.49 50.86 32.72
C LYS A 54 -15.00 50.63 32.78
N LYS A 55 -15.78 51.66 33.12
CA LYS A 55 -17.24 51.62 33.11
C LYS A 55 -17.79 51.35 31.71
N LYS A 56 -17.30 52.04 30.68
CA LYS A 56 -17.71 51.80 29.28
C LYS A 56 -17.45 50.34 28.85
N TRP A 57 -16.29 49.77 29.19
CA TRP A 57 -15.96 48.38 28.89
C TRP A 57 -16.87 47.40 29.65
N ASN A 58 -17.11 47.64 30.94
CA ASN A 58 -18.01 46.80 31.75
C ASN A 58 -19.46 46.89 31.27
N ASP A 59 -19.92 48.07 30.87
CA ASP A 59 -21.26 48.29 30.33
C ASP A 59 -21.42 47.77 28.89
N SER A 60 -20.32 47.49 28.17
CA SER A 60 -20.36 47.04 26.77
C SER A 60 -20.92 45.62 26.59
N GLN A 61 -20.86 44.78 27.63
CA GLN A 61 -21.51 43.48 27.65
C GLN A 61 -22.89 43.60 28.30
N GLY A 62 -23.92 43.85 27.50
CA GLY A 62 -25.30 44.00 27.98
C GLY A 62 -25.93 42.74 28.59
N TYR A 63 -25.37 41.54 28.33
CA TYR A 63 -25.83 40.27 28.89
C TYR A 63 -24.66 39.32 29.20
N LYS A 64 -24.61 38.78 30.42
CA LYS A 64 -23.55 37.84 30.82
C LYS A 64 -23.76 36.47 30.14
N ILE A 65 -22.69 35.89 29.59
CA ILE A 65 -22.71 34.53 29.00
C ILE A 65 -22.16 33.50 30.01
N THR A 66 -21.29 33.93 30.92
CA THR A 66 -20.65 33.15 32.01
C THR A 66 -20.76 33.91 33.32
N ALA A 67 -20.51 33.23 34.44
CA ALA A 67 -20.32 33.88 35.73
C ALA A 67 -18.97 34.65 35.78
N ASP A 68 -18.84 35.58 36.73
CA ASP A 68 -17.65 36.45 36.86
C ASP A 68 -16.37 35.70 37.21
N ASN A 69 -16.49 34.48 37.75
CA ASN A 69 -15.38 33.59 38.02
C ASN A 69 -15.01 32.69 36.81
N GLY A 70 -15.57 32.94 35.62
CA GLY A 70 -15.35 32.15 34.41
C GLY A 70 -16.10 30.80 34.39
N SER A 71 -16.95 30.53 35.38
CA SER A 71 -17.78 29.33 35.41
C SER A 71 -19.10 29.53 34.64
N HIS A 72 -19.92 28.48 34.62
CA HIS A 72 -21.22 28.52 33.97
C HIS A 72 -22.12 29.61 34.57
N LEU A 73 -22.92 30.28 33.75
CA LEU A 73 -23.85 31.30 34.24
C LEU A 73 -25.01 30.67 35.03
N ILE A 74 -25.55 29.54 34.55
CA ILE A 74 -26.74 28.90 35.10
C ILE A 74 -26.38 27.54 35.70
N ASN A 75 -26.60 27.39 37.01
CA ASN A 75 -26.39 26.12 37.72
C ASN A 75 -27.74 25.43 37.94
N VAL A 76 -27.94 24.28 37.29
CA VAL A 76 -29.16 23.47 37.38
C VAL A 76 -28.93 22.32 38.36
N ARG A 77 -29.66 22.36 39.48
CA ARG A 77 -29.64 21.33 40.53
C ARG A 77 -30.41 20.10 40.10
N ALA A 78 -30.15 18.95 40.73
CA ALA A 78 -30.76 17.66 40.40
C ALA A 78 -32.29 17.64 40.53
N ASP A 79 -32.87 18.50 41.35
CA ASP A 79 -34.31 18.67 41.59
C ASP A 79 -34.96 19.72 40.66
N ALA A 80 -34.21 20.29 39.72
CA ALA A 80 -34.68 21.27 38.76
C ALA A 80 -34.70 20.70 37.33
N ARG A 81 -35.25 21.47 36.39
CA ARG A 81 -35.25 21.17 34.96
C ARG A 81 -34.36 22.16 34.21
N ILE A 82 -33.54 21.67 33.28
CA ILE A 82 -32.67 22.49 32.43
C ILE A 82 -33.52 23.48 31.64
N PHE A 83 -34.63 23.02 31.07
CA PHE A 83 -35.55 23.82 30.28
C PHE A 83 -35.99 25.10 31.00
N ASP A 84 -36.52 24.96 32.22
CA ASP A 84 -37.06 26.08 33.01
C ASP A 84 -35.95 27.05 33.44
N MET A 85 -34.75 26.53 33.66
CA MET A 85 -33.62 27.33 34.11
C MET A 85 -33.00 28.17 32.98
N ILE A 86 -33.00 27.66 31.74
CA ILE A 86 -32.34 28.34 30.61
C ILE A 86 -33.34 29.08 29.69
N LYS A 87 -34.63 28.72 29.67
CA LYS A 87 -35.63 29.38 28.81
C LYS A 87 -35.71 30.89 29.09
N GLY A 88 -35.64 31.68 28.02
CA GLY A 88 -35.72 33.15 28.11
C GLY A 88 -34.48 33.82 28.70
N LYS A 89 -33.38 33.08 28.93
CA LYS A 89 -32.12 33.60 29.49
C LYS A 89 -31.08 33.97 28.43
N GLY A 90 -31.50 34.33 27.21
CA GLY A 90 -30.57 34.75 26.17
C GLY A 90 -29.48 33.72 25.86
N THR A 91 -28.38 34.17 25.24
CA THR A 91 -27.18 33.34 25.08
C THR A 91 -26.46 33.18 26.42
N CYS A 92 -26.29 31.95 26.90
CA CYS A 92 -25.58 31.70 28.15
C CYS A 92 -25.03 30.27 28.26
N THR A 93 -24.09 30.09 29.18
CA THR A 93 -23.57 28.78 29.60
C THR A 93 -24.35 28.22 30.79
N PHE A 94 -24.43 26.90 30.87
CA PHE A 94 -25.05 26.21 32.00
C PHE A 94 -24.27 24.95 32.40
N TYR A 95 -24.49 24.54 33.64
CA TYR A 95 -24.11 23.25 34.18
C TYR A 95 -25.37 22.59 34.75
N ALA A 96 -25.58 21.33 34.42
CA ALA A 96 -26.61 20.50 35.02
C ALA A 96 -25.96 19.38 35.83
N ALA A 97 -26.41 19.22 37.08
CA ALA A 97 -25.98 18.14 37.94
C ALA A 97 -26.38 16.76 37.38
N SER A 98 -25.74 15.71 37.89
CA SER A 98 -26.15 14.33 37.59
C SER A 98 -27.59 14.11 38.04
N GLY A 99 -28.41 13.44 37.22
CA GLY A 99 -29.79 13.09 37.58
C GLY A 99 -30.85 14.17 37.36
N VAL A 100 -30.52 15.29 36.71
CA VAL A 100 -31.50 16.29 36.27
C VAL A 100 -32.50 15.65 35.29
N GLU A 101 -33.80 15.82 35.54
CA GLU A 101 -34.90 15.09 34.88
C GLU A 101 -34.90 15.17 33.35
N ASP A 102 -34.73 16.38 32.79
CA ASP A 102 -34.78 16.66 31.35
C ASP A 102 -33.39 16.72 30.70
N SER A 103 -32.39 16.15 31.37
CA SER A 103 -31.06 15.92 30.81
C SER A 103 -31.05 14.72 29.84
N PRO A 104 -30.29 14.76 28.74
CA PRO A 104 -30.15 13.61 27.83
C PRO A 104 -29.15 12.55 28.35
N SER A 105 -28.58 12.78 29.53
CA SER A 105 -27.61 11.92 30.20
C SER A 105 -27.90 11.90 31.70
N ASN A 106 -27.75 10.73 32.33
CA ASN A 106 -27.82 10.62 33.79
C ASN A 106 -26.60 11.24 34.48
N LEU A 107 -25.56 11.58 33.72
CA LEU A 107 -24.33 12.20 34.20
C LEU A 107 -24.44 13.73 34.20
N SER A 108 -23.50 14.40 34.88
CA SER A 108 -23.40 15.86 34.81
C SER A 108 -23.14 16.35 33.38
N LEU A 109 -23.77 17.46 33.02
CA LEU A 109 -23.78 18.01 31.67
C LEU A 109 -23.36 19.48 31.69
N ARG A 110 -22.58 19.93 30.71
CA ARG A 110 -22.24 21.34 30.51
C ARG A 110 -22.63 21.77 29.11
N GLY A 111 -23.21 22.95 28.98
CA GLY A 111 -23.62 23.42 27.66
C GLY A 111 -23.67 24.93 27.53
N LEU A 112 -23.94 25.35 26.31
CA LEU A 112 -24.18 26.72 25.90
C LEU A 112 -25.46 26.74 25.08
N GLN A 113 -26.35 27.68 25.40
CA GLN A 113 -27.48 28.02 24.56
C GLN A 113 -27.25 29.33 23.84
N THR A 114 -27.95 29.49 22.73
CA THR A 114 -28.17 30.73 22.01
C THR A 114 -29.67 30.94 21.87
N VAL A 115 -30.13 32.18 22.02
CA VAL A 115 -31.54 32.55 21.91
C VAL A 115 -31.62 33.78 21.00
N GLY A 116 -32.15 33.58 19.79
CA GLY A 116 -32.31 34.64 18.78
C GLY A 116 -33.72 35.25 18.74
N GLN A 117 -34.68 34.62 19.41
CA GLN A 117 -36.07 35.03 19.52
C GLN A 117 -36.61 34.60 20.89
N ASP A 118 -37.55 35.36 21.43
CA ASP A 118 -38.17 35.07 22.72
C ASP A 118 -38.64 33.61 22.83
N ASN A 119 -38.12 32.91 23.83
CA ASN A 119 -38.44 31.52 24.15
C ASN A 119 -38.11 30.50 23.04
N ILE A 120 -37.25 30.83 22.07
CA ILE A 120 -36.74 29.91 21.07
C ILE A 120 -35.23 29.84 21.18
N GLY A 121 -34.72 28.67 21.60
CA GLY A 121 -33.30 28.47 21.86
C GLY A 121 -32.74 27.27 21.15
N THR A 122 -31.45 27.34 20.83
CA THR A 122 -30.65 26.20 20.34
C THR A 122 -29.33 26.16 21.07
N GLY A 123 -28.71 24.99 21.17
CA GLY A 123 -27.42 24.90 21.84
C GLY A 123 -26.74 23.56 21.72
N PHE A 124 -25.62 23.48 22.43
CA PHE A 124 -24.79 22.30 22.51
C PHE A 124 -24.44 22.01 23.95
N ALA A 125 -24.37 20.72 24.29
CA ALA A 125 -23.95 20.26 25.59
C ALA A 125 -23.11 18.98 25.50
N VAL A 126 -22.20 18.81 26.45
CA VAL A 126 -21.31 17.65 26.55
C VAL A 126 -21.36 17.12 27.98
N ASP A 127 -21.55 15.81 28.13
CA ASP A 127 -21.51 15.17 29.44
C ASP A 127 -20.07 14.82 29.87
N ILE A 128 -19.89 14.44 31.13
CA ILE A 128 -18.55 14.08 31.64
C ILE A 128 -17.94 12.81 31.02
N ALA A 129 -18.72 12.02 30.26
CA ALA A 129 -18.22 10.87 29.50
C ALA A 129 -17.82 11.26 28.05
N GLY A 130 -17.98 12.53 27.69
CA GLY A 130 -17.66 13.05 26.35
C GLY A 130 -18.77 12.82 25.32
N ASN A 131 -19.97 12.39 25.72
CA ASN A 131 -21.10 12.35 24.79
C ASN A 131 -21.55 13.78 24.49
N ALA A 132 -21.61 14.12 23.20
CA ALA A 132 -22.06 15.42 22.74
C ALA A 132 -23.54 15.39 22.32
N TYR A 133 -24.23 16.49 22.57
CA TYR A 133 -25.64 16.66 22.27
C TYR A 133 -25.86 18.06 21.69
N SER A 134 -26.58 18.15 20.57
CA SER A 134 -27.24 19.39 20.17
C SER A 134 -28.65 19.42 20.75
N PHE A 135 -29.19 20.60 20.97
CA PHE A 135 -30.57 20.74 21.41
C PHE A 135 -31.26 21.96 20.83
N TYR A 136 -32.59 21.92 20.86
CA TYR A 136 -33.44 23.06 20.59
C TYR A 136 -34.70 23.03 21.46
N TYR A 137 -35.33 24.19 21.58
CA TYR A 137 -36.70 24.33 22.05
C TYR A 137 -37.36 25.51 21.36
N ASN A 138 -38.65 25.38 21.07
CA ASN A 138 -39.50 26.43 20.53
C ASN A 138 -40.37 27.06 21.61
N ALA A 139 -41.03 28.17 21.28
CA ALA A 139 -41.81 28.95 22.24
C ALA A 139 -42.89 28.12 22.97
N ALA A 140 -43.54 27.21 22.24
CA ALA A 140 -44.60 26.33 22.73
C ALA A 140 -44.10 25.06 23.43
N ASP A 141 -42.81 24.74 23.32
CA ASP A 141 -42.26 23.54 23.96
C ASP A 141 -42.24 23.71 25.48
N THR A 142 -42.31 22.58 26.19
CA THR A 142 -42.27 22.48 27.67
C THR A 142 -41.07 21.67 28.17
N THR A 143 -40.18 21.28 27.24
CA THR A 143 -38.96 20.52 27.50
C THR A 143 -37.94 20.78 26.38
N ILE A 144 -36.69 20.39 26.61
CA ILE A 144 -35.63 20.46 25.60
C ILE A 144 -35.70 19.26 24.65
N ASN A 145 -35.61 19.51 23.35
CA ASN A 145 -35.45 18.48 22.34
C ASN A 145 -33.95 18.19 22.14
N TRP A 146 -33.49 17.05 22.65
CA TRP A 146 -32.09 16.64 22.57
C TRP A 146 -31.80 15.72 21.38
N THR A 147 -30.66 15.93 20.74
CA THR A 147 -30.12 15.05 19.70
C THR A 147 -28.69 14.68 20.04
N LYS A 148 -28.41 13.39 20.24
CA LYS A 148 -27.04 12.88 20.46
C LYS A 148 -26.23 12.96 19.17
N LEU A 149 -24.96 13.33 19.27
CA LEU A 149 -24.04 13.48 18.15
C LEU A 149 -22.85 12.49 18.25
N PRO A 150 -22.55 11.72 17.19
CA PRO A 150 -23.38 11.51 16.00
C PRO A 150 -24.69 10.81 16.36
N SER A 151 -25.74 11.05 15.56
CA SER A 151 -27.02 10.39 15.74
C SER A 151 -26.89 8.87 15.52
N ASN A 152 -27.79 8.08 16.12
CA ASN A 152 -27.83 6.64 15.84
C ASN A 152 -28.05 6.36 14.35
N ALA A 153 -28.79 7.23 13.65
CA ALA A 153 -28.98 7.14 12.20
C ALA A 153 -27.66 7.33 11.42
N GLU A 154 -26.82 8.30 11.81
CA GLU A 154 -25.50 8.48 11.22
C GLU A 154 -24.56 7.32 11.53
N ARG A 155 -24.55 6.83 12.78
CA ARG A 155 -23.77 5.65 13.15
C ARG A 155 -24.18 4.42 12.34
N ASN A 156 -25.48 4.20 12.18
CA ASN A 156 -26.00 3.11 11.35
C ASN A 156 -25.59 3.31 9.88
N LYS A 157 -25.74 4.51 9.32
CA LYS A 157 -25.28 4.82 7.96
C LYS A 157 -23.81 4.48 7.73
N TRP A 158 -22.94 4.74 8.71
CA TRP A 158 -21.52 4.42 8.61
C TRP A 158 -21.27 2.92 8.73
N ASN A 159 -21.94 2.26 9.67
CA ASN A 159 -21.87 0.80 9.84
C ASN A 159 -22.39 0.05 8.59
N ASP A 160 -23.42 0.60 7.93
CA ASP A 160 -24.05 0.07 6.73
C ASP A 160 -23.32 0.50 5.43
N GLY A 161 -22.28 1.34 5.54
CA GLY A 161 -21.51 1.84 4.39
C GLY A 161 -20.80 0.74 3.60
N GLN A 162 -20.51 -0.40 4.24
CA GLN A 162 -20.06 -1.61 3.59
C GLN A 162 -21.21 -2.64 3.54
N LEU A 163 -21.86 -2.75 2.37
CA LEU A 163 -23.00 -3.65 2.16
C LEU A 163 -22.67 -5.15 2.37
N SER A 164 -21.41 -5.54 2.26
CA SER A 164 -20.96 -6.90 2.60
C SER A 164 -19.55 -6.92 3.17
N LYS A 165 -19.37 -7.59 4.32
CA LYS A 165 -18.06 -7.75 4.96
C LYS A 165 -17.10 -8.56 4.09
N ILE A 166 -15.86 -8.06 3.92
CA ILE A 166 -14.75 -8.72 3.21
C ILE A 166 -13.86 -9.52 4.18
N THR A 167 -13.75 -9.05 5.43
CA THR A 167 -13.02 -9.68 6.56
C THR A 167 -13.94 -9.80 7.78
N SER A 168 -13.57 -10.62 8.76
CA SER A 168 -14.25 -10.64 10.08
C SER A 168 -13.89 -9.42 10.91
N ASP A 169 -14.65 -9.16 11.98
CA ASP A 169 -14.50 -7.95 12.82
C ASP A 169 -13.16 -7.86 13.56
N ASN A 170 -12.46 -8.99 13.72
CA ASN A 170 -11.12 -9.07 14.28
C ASN A 170 -10.00 -8.97 13.23
N GLY A 171 -10.32 -8.63 11.97
CA GLY A 171 -9.37 -8.59 10.86
C GLY A 171 -9.01 -9.96 10.28
N GLY A 172 -9.64 -11.04 10.75
CA GLY A 172 -9.50 -12.38 10.19
C GLY A 172 -10.24 -12.57 8.85
N VAL A 173 -10.15 -13.78 8.32
CA VAL A 173 -10.85 -14.18 7.10
C VAL A 173 -12.34 -14.39 7.35
N ILE A 174 -13.21 -14.12 6.36
CA ILE A 174 -14.65 -14.40 6.51
C ILE A 174 -15.00 -15.87 6.30
N LEU A 175 -14.11 -16.64 5.67
CA LEU A 175 -14.33 -18.04 5.36
C LEU A 175 -13.12 -18.89 5.78
N SER A 176 -13.38 -19.92 6.58
CA SER A 176 -12.40 -20.96 6.90
C SER A 176 -12.81 -22.29 6.28
N VAL A 177 -11.90 -22.92 5.56
CA VAL A 177 -12.07 -24.21 4.89
C VAL A 177 -11.11 -25.22 5.53
N SER A 178 -11.69 -26.22 6.19
CA SER A 178 -11.01 -27.23 7.00
C SER A 178 -10.62 -28.45 6.18
N ASP A 179 -9.90 -29.39 6.80
CA ASP A 179 -9.55 -30.67 6.19
C ASP A 179 -10.81 -31.40 5.71
N GLY A 180 -10.82 -31.83 4.43
CA GLY A 180 -11.95 -32.54 3.81
C GLY A 180 -13.11 -31.66 3.34
N GLU A 181 -13.14 -30.37 3.69
CA GLU A 181 -14.14 -29.43 3.16
C GLU A 181 -13.73 -28.93 1.77
N ASP A 182 -14.72 -28.56 0.94
CA ASP A 182 -14.49 -28.10 -0.42
C ASP A 182 -14.42 -26.57 -0.51
N LEU A 183 -13.27 -26.07 -0.96
CA LEU A 183 -13.03 -24.63 -1.10
C LEU A 183 -13.97 -24.01 -2.14
N LEU A 184 -14.15 -24.63 -3.31
CA LEU A 184 -15.01 -24.11 -4.37
C LEU A 184 -16.45 -24.02 -3.87
N GLU A 185 -16.97 -25.11 -3.32
CA GLU A 185 -18.34 -25.17 -2.82
C GLU A 185 -18.61 -24.10 -1.76
N LYS A 186 -17.66 -23.90 -0.83
CA LYS A 186 -17.79 -22.89 0.21
C LYS A 186 -17.76 -21.47 -0.33
N VAL A 187 -16.89 -21.14 -1.28
CA VAL A 187 -16.84 -19.78 -1.83
C VAL A 187 -18.04 -19.46 -2.70
N VAL A 188 -18.54 -20.41 -3.50
CA VAL A 188 -19.74 -20.16 -4.35
C VAL A 188 -21.01 -20.07 -3.53
N SER A 189 -21.11 -20.80 -2.40
CA SER A 189 -22.30 -20.74 -1.53
C SER A 189 -22.53 -19.38 -0.89
N LEU A 190 -21.59 -18.45 -1.00
CA LEU A 190 -21.71 -17.07 -0.51
C LEU A 190 -22.32 -16.11 -1.53
N GLY A 191 -22.63 -16.60 -2.75
CA GLY A 191 -23.25 -15.81 -3.80
C GLY A 191 -22.36 -14.69 -4.35
N PRO A 192 -22.94 -13.61 -4.91
CA PRO A 192 -22.21 -12.47 -5.44
C PRO A 192 -21.60 -11.67 -4.30
N LYS A 193 -20.31 -11.88 -4.04
CA LYS A 193 -19.60 -11.29 -2.91
C LYS A 193 -18.10 -11.20 -3.17
N HIS A 194 -17.48 -10.17 -2.62
CA HIS A 194 -16.03 -10.10 -2.42
C HIS A 194 -15.71 -10.51 -0.99
N GLY A 195 -14.77 -11.43 -0.82
CA GLY A 195 -14.38 -11.94 0.48
C GLY A 195 -12.95 -12.45 0.57
N THR A 196 -12.55 -12.76 1.79
CA THR A 196 -11.27 -13.40 2.12
C THR A 196 -11.49 -14.80 2.68
N PHE A 197 -10.53 -15.69 2.48
CA PHE A 197 -10.60 -17.06 3.00
C PHE A 197 -9.25 -17.58 3.49
N TYR A 198 -9.34 -18.58 4.35
CA TYR A 198 -8.26 -19.48 4.73
C TYR A 198 -8.68 -20.90 4.34
N ALA A 199 -7.77 -21.67 3.75
CA ALA A 199 -7.96 -23.09 3.51
C ALA A 199 -6.77 -23.89 4.04
N THR A 200 -7.04 -25.03 4.68
CA THR A 200 -5.99 -25.97 5.07
C THR A 200 -5.41 -26.67 3.85
N GLY A 201 -4.23 -27.28 4.01
CA GLY A 201 -3.59 -28.04 2.93
C GLY A 201 -4.31 -29.34 2.55
N LYS A 202 -5.35 -29.73 3.29
CA LYS A 202 -6.19 -30.90 3.00
C LYS A 202 -7.63 -30.54 2.65
N ALA A 203 -7.91 -29.26 2.42
CA ALA A 203 -9.17 -28.84 1.82
C ALA A 203 -9.26 -29.39 0.37
N LEU A 204 -10.43 -29.88 -0.01
CA LEU A 204 -10.74 -30.24 -1.39
C LEU A 204 -10.77 -28.98 -2.27
N ASN A 205 -10.42 -29.13 -3.55
CA ASN A 205 -10.33 -28.01 -4.49
C ASN A 205 -9.38 -26.86 -4.04
N SER A 206 -8.42 -27.15 -3.16
CA SER A 206 -7.30 -26.27 -2.85
C SER A 206 -6.26 -26.28 -4.00
N PRO A 207 -5.58 -25.15 -4.31
CA PRO A 207 -4.53 -25.11 -5.34
C PRO A 207 -3.28 -25.95 -5.02
N THR A 208 -3.13 -26.35 -3.77
CA THR A 208 -1.89 -26.92 -3.23
C THR A 208 -2.19 -27.75 -1.99
N THR A 209 -1.26 -28.65 -1.64
CA THR A 209 -1.33 -29.47 -0.41
C THR A 209 -0.87 -28.72 0.84
N ARG A 210 -0.61 -27.41 0.72
CA ARG A 210 -0.25 -26.50 1.81
C ARG A 210 -1.44 -25.62 2.16
N SER A 211 -1.44 -25.09 3.38
CA SER A 211 -2.45 -24.08 3.71
C SER A 211 -2.26 -22.84 2.85
N CYS A 212 -3.37 -22.22 2.48
CA CYS A 212 -3.38 -21.00 1.70
C CYS A 212 -4.36 -19.98 2.25
N ARG A 213 -4.09 -18.71 1.94
CA ARG A 213 -4.96 -17.57 2.23
C ARG A 213 -5.25 -16.87 0.94
N GLY A 214 -6.45 -16.34 0.80
CA GLY A 214 -6.83 -15.76 -0.47
C GLY A 214 -8.03 -14.85 -0.38
N MET A 215 -8.40 -14.39 -1.56
CA MET A 215 -9.55 -13.54 -1.80
C MET A 215 -10.30 -14.03 -3.02
N TYR A 216 -11.61 -13.80 -3.01
CA TYR A 216 -12.50 -14.19 -4.09
C TYR A 216 -13.46 -13.06 -4.39
N HIS A 217 -13.93 -13.00 -5.63
CA HIS A 217 -14.96 -12.05 -6.04
C HIS A 217 -15.88 -12.70 -7.07
N PHE A 218 -17.14 -12.89 -6.67
CA PHE A 218 -18.22 -13.32 -7.57
C PHE A 218 -19.19 -12.17 -7.84
N THR A 219 -19.65 -12.05 -9.08
CA THR A 219 -20.48 -10.92 -9.54
C THR A 219 -21.87 -11.35 -10.00
N SER A 220 -22.20 -12.63 -9.92
CA SER A 220 -23.47 -13.20 -10.40
C SER A 220 -23.79 -14.48 -9.64
N GLN A 221 -25.05 -14.90 -9.67
CA GLN A 221 -25.51 -16.12 -9.00
C GLN A 221 -26.50 -16.94 -9.83
N ASP A 222 -26.65 -18.22 -9.49
CA ASP A 222 -27.67 -19.12 -10.02
C ASP A 222 -29.00 -18.99 -9.25
N SER A 223 -29.99 -19.82 -9.62
CA SER A 223 -31.30 -19.86 -8.95
C SER A 223 -31.23 -20.33 -7.50
N ASN A 224 -30.15 -20.97 -7.08
CA ASN A 224 -29.91 -21.43 -5.71
C ASN A 224 -29.10 -20.40 -4.90
N GLY A 225 -28.78 -19.24 -5.47
CA GLY A 225 -27.97 -18.20 -4.84
C GLY A 225 -26.46 -18.49 -4.83
N LYS A 226 -25.99 -19.51 -5.55
CA LYS A 226 -24.55 -19.81 -5.65
C LYS A 226 -23.89 -18.91 -6.68
N GLY A 227 -22.67 -18.43 -6.39
CA GLY A 227 -21.86 -17.63 -7.30
C GLY A 227 -21.58 -18.36 -8.63
N THR A 228 -21.70 -17.66 -9.75
CA THR A 228 -21.61 -18.26 -11.11
C THR A 228 -20.52 -17.68 -12.00
N PHE A 229 -20.14 -16.42 -11.78
CA PHE A 229 -19.03 -15.77 -12.49
C PHE A 229 -18.15 -15.06 -11.48
N GLY A 230 -16.84 -15.34 -11.52
CA GLY A 230 -15.91 -14.74 -10.58
C GLY A 230 -14.53 -15.36 -10.60
N TRP A 231 -13.63 -14.75 -9.85
CA TRP A 231 -12.25 -15.20 -9.70
C TRP A 231 -11.90 -15.48 -8.25
N VAL A 232 -10.89 -16.32 -8.06
CA VAL A 232 -10.30 -16.62 -6.76
C VAL A 232 -8.78 -16.54 -6.89
N ILE A 233 -8.16 -15.84 -5.96
CA ILE A 233 -6.71 -15.73 -5.81
C ILE A 233 -6.33 -16.38 -4.48
N ALA A 234 -5.30 -17.22 -4.49
CA ALA A 234 -4.77 -17.88 -3.31
C ALA A 234 -3.26 -17.72 -3.25
N ILE A 235 -2.71 -17.46 -2.07
CA ILE A 235 -1.29 -17.46 -1.80
C ILE A 235 -1.04 -18.54 -0.75
N ASP A 236 -0.17 -19.49 -1.08
CA ASP A 236 0.15 -20.59 -0.17
C ASP A 236 1.24 -20.24 0.83
N TYR A 237 1.50 -21.15 1.77
CA TYR A 237 2.52 -20.99 2.79
C TYR A 237 3.94 -20.77 2.26
N ASN A 238 4.22 -21.19 1.01
CA ASN A 238 5.51 -20.99 0.34
C ASN A 238 5.55 -19.70 -0.50
N ASN A 239 4.55 -18.83 -0.35
CA ASN A 239 4.40 -17.59 -1.11
C ASN A 239 4.18 -17.82 -2.62
N TYR A 240 3.64 -18.99 -3.01
CA TYR A 240 3.21 -19.22 -4.37
C TYR A 240 1.79 -18.71 -4.57
N MET A 241 1.61 -17.90 -5.62
CA MET A 241 0.32 -17.35 -6.00
C MET A 241 -0.38 -18.24 -7.03
N TYR A 242 -1.66 -18.45 -6.82
CA TYR A 242 -2.54 -19.23 -7.67
C TYR A 242 -3.80 -18.42 -7.99
N THR A 243 -4.30 -18.58 -9.21
CA THR A 243 -5.54 -17.97 -9.67
C THR A 243 -6.46 -19.02 -10.24
N ASN A 244 -7.76 -18.83 -10.07
CA ASN A 244 -8.79 -19.63 -10.73
C ASN A 244 -9.99 -18.75 -11.08
N TYR A 245 -10.80 -19.21 -12.01
CA TYR A 245 -11.99 -18.53 -12.48
C TYR A 245 -13.14 -19.52 -12.52
N LEU A 246 -14.32 -19.09 -12.09
CA LEU A 246 -15.57 -19.79 -12.32
C LEU A 246 -16.34 -19.06 -13.39
N ASP A 247 -16.77 -19.82 -14.40
CA ASP A 247 -17.69 -19.38 -15.41
C ASP A 247 -18.91 -20.30 -15.40
N LEU A 248 -20.11 -19.76 -15.52
CA LEU A 248 -21.33 -20.56 -15.49
C LEU A 248 -21.38 -21.61 -16.60
N ASN A 249 -20.85 -21.26 -17.78
CA ASN A 249 -20.92 -22.09 -18.97
C ASN A 249 -19.70 -23.02 -19.09
N LEU A 250 -18.53 -22.56 -18.62
CA LEU A 250 -17.28 -23.32 -18.72
C LEU A 250 -16.92 -24.07 -17.43
N GLY A 251 -17.61 -23.80 -16.34
CA GLY A 251 -17.35 -24.37 -15.02
C GLY A 251 -16.10 -23.81 -14.34
N TRP A 252 -15.60 -24.55 -13.36
CA TRP A 252 -14.37 -24.22 -12.63
C TRP A 252 -13.15 -24.49 -13.50
N GLN A 253 -12.39 -23.45 -13.84
CA GLN A 253 -11.34 -23.53 -14.86
C GLN A 253 -10.05 -24.24 -14.40
N GLY A 254 -9.98 -24.60 -13.11
CA GLY A 254 -8.81 -25.22 -12.51
C GLY A 254 -7.73 -24.20 -12.13
N TRP A 255 -6.96 -24.55 -11.09
CA TRP A 255 -5.97 -23.64 -10.51
C TRP A 255 -4.76 -23.48 -11.43
N LYS A 256 -4.36 -22.23 -11.65
CA LYS A 256 -3.15 -21.88 -12.39
C LYS A 256 -2.19 -21.16 -11.44
N ARG A 257 -0.97 -21.69 -11.32
CA ARG A 257 0.11 -21.02 -10.57
C ARG A 257 0.66 -19.86 -11.40
N VAL A 258 0.82 -18.71 -10.77
CA VAL A 258 1.55 -17.57 -11.34
C VAL A 258 3.03 -17.76 -11.07
N LEU A 259 3.83 -17.77 -12.14
CA LEU A 259 5.27 -17.97 -12.07
C LEU A 259 6.00 -16.63 -11.92
N THR A 260 7.00 -16.58 -11.06
CA THR A 260 7.90 -15.43 -10.92
C THR A 260 9.04 -15.51 -11.94
N LYS A 261 9.80 -14.42 -12.08
CA LYS A 261 11.06 -14.45 -12.85
C LYS A 261 12.03 -15.50 -12.28
N GLU A 262 12.14 -15.60 -10.96
CA GLU A 262 12.99 -16.59 -10.30
C GLU A 262 12.55 -18.03 -10.62
N ASP A 263 11.23 -18.30 -10.69
CA ASP A 263 10.70 -19.60 -11.11
C ASP A 263 11.09 -19.98 -12.55
N MET A 264 11.30 -18.98 -13.42
CA MET A 264 11.73 -19.18 -14.81
C MET A 264 13.25 -19.31 -14.92
N ASP A 265 14.00 -18.48 -14.17
CA ASP A 265 15.46 -18.50 -14.14
C ASP A 265 16.00 -19.83 -13.57
N ASN A 266 15.22 -20.48 -12.70
CA ASN A 266 15.47 -21.81 -12.15
C ASN A 266 15.04 -22.97 -13.08
N THR A 267 14.73 -22.73 -14.35
CA THR A 267 14.60 -23.80 -15.36
C THR A 267 15.70 -23.70 -16.39
N SER A 268 16.16 -24.85 -16.91
CA SER A 268 17.15 -24.84 -18.00
C SER A 268 16.48 -24.88 -19.37
N PHE A 269 16.76 -23.86 -20.16
CA PHE A 269 16.33 -23.71 -21.55
C PHE A 269 17.48 -23.16 -22.39
N VAL A 270 17.81 -23.85 -23.48
CA VAL A 270 18.80 -23.39 -24.47
C VAL A 270 18.18 -23.51 -25.86
N ASP A 271 18.33 -22.47 -26.66
CA ASP A 271 17.91 -22.42 -28.06
C ASP A 271 18.95 -21.64 -28.86
N THR A 272 19.83 -22.35 -29.58
CA THR A 272 20.82 -21.74 -30.46
C THR A 272 20.17 -21.41 -31.80
N TYR A 273 20.32 -20.20 -32.32
CA TYR A 273 19.59 -19.75 -33.52
C TYR A 273 20.49 -19.20 -34.63
N ASP A 274 21.71 -18.75 -34.33
CA ASP A 274 22.65 -18.29 -35.35
C ASP A 274 23.25 -19.49 -36.08
N LEU A 275 22.76 -19.73 -37.29
CA LEU A 275 23.15 -20.86 -38.10
C LEU A 275 24.45 -20.62 -38.86
N ASP A 276 24.86 -19.36 -39.05
CA ASP A 276 25.96 -19.02 -39.96
C ASP A 276 27.33 -19.27 -39.32
N ASN A 277 27.40 -19.38 -37.98
CA ASN A 277 28.60 -19.70 -37.23
C ASN A 277 28.64 -21.14 -36.67
N SER A 278 27.85 -22.05 -37.23
CA SER A 278 27.69 -23.43 -36.73
C SER A 278 28.32 -24.52 -37.60
N SER A 279 29.00 -24.14 -38.68
CA SER A 279 29.60 -25.09 -39.64
C SER A 279 30.76 -25.88 -39.04
N VAL A 280 30.82 -27.19 -39.29
CA VAL A 280 31.94 -28.06 -38.90
C VAL A 280 32.35 -29.02 -40.02
N SER A 281 33.65 -29.32 -40.11
CA SER A 281 34.19 -30.36 -41.00
C SER A 281 34.49 -31.62 -40.19
N ALA A 282 33.87 -32.74 -40.56
CA ALA A 282 33.96 -34.00 -39.82
C ALA A 282 34.63 -35.08 -40.68
N VAL A 283 35.73 -35.64 -40.16
CA VAL A 283 36.49 -36.70 -40.81
C VAL A 283 35.82 -38.05 -40.54
N GLU A 284 35.84 -38.94 -41.54
CA GLU A 284 35.31 -40.29 -41.40
C GLU A 284 35.95 -41.02 -40.20
N ASN A 285 35.11 -41.72 -39.43
CA ASN A 285 35.48 -42.47 -38.23
C ASN A 285 36.03 -41.64 -37.05
N VAL A 286 36.04 -40.30 -37.14
CA VAL A 286 36.51 -39.42 -36.07
C VAL A 286 35.33 -38.68 -35.42
N PRO A 287 35.08 -38.85 -34.12
CA PRO A 287 34.11 -38.03 -33.39
C PRO A 287 34.50 -36.56 -33.48
N THR A 288 33.66 -35.76 -34.14
CA THR A 288 33.89 -34.33 -34.35
C THR A 288 32.85 -33.56 -33.54
N LYS A 289 33.33 -32.65 -32.69
CA LYS A 289 32.45 -31.81 -31.87
C LYS A 289 31.64 -30.89 -32.77
N LEU A 290 30.32 -30.87 -32.57
CA LEU A 290 29.45 -29.91 -33.22
C LEU A 290 29.64 -28.53 -32.59
N ASN A 291 29.61 -27.50 -33.43
CA ASN A 291 29.55 -26.12 -32.99
C ASN A 291 28.13 -25.59 -33.20
N PHE A 292 27.74 -24.61 -32.40
CA PHE A 292 26.47 -23.90 -32.57
C PHE A 292 26.76 -22.40 -32.54
N GLY A 293 25.91 -21.60 -33.17
CA GLY A 293 26.04 -20.14 -33.09
C GLY A 293 25.49 -19.58 -31.79
N ASP A 294 25.18 -18.30 -31.80
CA ASP A 294 24.55 -17.57 -30.70
C ASP A 294 23.21 -18.17 -30.26
N THR A 295 22.92 -17.97 -28.97
CA THR A 295 21.63 -18.27 -28.34
C THR A 295 20.71 -17.08 -28.37
N ARG A 296 19.39 -17.34 -28.30
CA ARG A 296 18.38 -16.27 -28.31
C ARG A 296 18.58 -15.31 -27.14
N SER A 297 18.05 -14.10 -27.27
CA SER A 297 18.17 -13.05 -26.24
C SER A 297 17.58 -13.43 -24.88
N ASP A 298 16.71 -14.43 -24.83
CA ASP A 298 16.05 -14.99 -23.65
C ASP A 298 16.70 -16.29 -23.13
N ASP A 299 17.86 -16.67 -23.67
CA ASP A 299 18.68 -17.77 -23.13
C ASP A 299 19.12 -17.45 -21.70
N LEU A 300 19.07 -18.46 -20.84
CA LEU A 300 19.29 -18.29 -19.41
C LEU A 300 20.78 -18.43 -19.01
N GLY A 301 21.69 -18.42 -20.00
CA GLY A 301 23.13 -18.36 -19.80
C GLY A 301 23.82 -19.72 -19.59
N GLU A 302 23.13 -20.84 -19.84
CA GLU A 302 23.71 -22.18 -19.73
C GLU A 302 24.70 -22.51 -20.85
N TYR A 303 24.58 -21.86 -22.02
CA TYR A 303 25.41 -22.16 -23.18
C TYR A 303 26.67 -21.29 -23.23
N ASN A 304 27.82 -21.95 -23.30
CA ASN A 304 29.11 -21.32 -23.58
C ASN A 304 29.49 -21.54 -25.05
N ARG A 305 29.34 -20.49 -25.85
CA ARG A 305 29.65 -20.49 -27.29
C ARG A 305 31.09 -20.89 -27.61
N SER A 306 32.08 -20.34 -26.89
CA SER A 306 33.49 -20.63 -27.13
C SER A 306 33.85 -22.10 -26.95
N ARG A 307 33.05 -22.82 -26.14
CA ARG A 307 33.23 -24.25 -25.87
C ARG A 307 32.19 -25.12 -26.53
N ALA A 308 31.18 -24.58 -27.21
CA ALA A 308 30.00 -25.31 -27.67
C ALA A 308 29.45 -26.29 -26.60
N GLU A 309 29.26 -25.78 -25.39
CA GLU A 309 28.98 -26.57 -24.18
C GLU A 309 27.79 -25.98 -23.42
N ILE A 310 26.86 -26.82 -22.98
CA ILE A 310 25.72 -26.44 -22.15
C ILE A 310 25.97 -26.94 -20.72
N THR A 311 25.99 -26.05 -19.73
CA THR A 311 26.09 -26.44 -18.31
C THR A 311 24.70 -26.43 -17.67
N LEU A 312 24.20 -27.59 -17.25
CA LEU A 312 22.85 -27.70 -16.70
C LEU A 312 22.76 -27.13 -15.29
N LYS A 313 21.70 -26.36 -15.00
CA LYS A 313 21.50 -25.78 -13.65
C LYS A 313 20.87 -26.77 -12.67
N ASN A 314 20.03 -27.67 -13.16
CA ASN A 314 19.15 -28.47 -12.32
C ASN A 314 19.25 -29.97 -12.59
N ASN A 315 18.98 -30.75 -11.56
CA ASN A 315 18.64 -32.17 -11.73
C ASN A 315 17.28 -32.26 -12.42
N GLY A 316 17.15 -33.12 -13.43
CA GLY A 316 15.85 -33.25 -14.09
C GLY A 316 15.87 -34.12 -15.33
N LEU A 317 14.68 -34.27 -15.89
CA LEU A 317 14.47 -34.84 -17.21
C LEU A 317 14.59 -33.72 -18.25
N TYR A 318 15.33 -33.95 -19.31
CA TYR A 318 15.56 -32.98 -20.37
C TYR A 318 15.14 -33.54 -21.71
N LEU A 319 14.51 -32.71 -22.53
CA LEU A 319 14.33 -32.94 -23.96
C LEU A 319 15.38 -32.14 -24.72
N ILE A 320 16.22 -32.84 -25.47
CA ILE A 320 17.25 -32.28 -26.32
C ILE A 320 16.87 -32.59 -27.76
N ARG A 321 16.97 -31.61 -28.65
CA ARG A 321 16.79 -31.80 -30.09
C ARG A 321 18.00 -31.20 -30.81
N LEU A 322 18.61 -32.01 -31.67
CA LEU A 322 19.71 -31.61 -32.55
C LEU A 322 19.20 -31.54 -33.98
N TYR A 323 19.56 -30.46 -34.64
CA TYR A 323 19.21 -30.19 -36.01
C TYR A 323 20.51 -29.99 -36.80
N LEU A 324 20.70 -30.76 -37.86
CA LEU A 324 21.87 -30.69 -38.73
C LEU A 324 21.44 -30.58 -40.18
N ASN A 325 22.17 -29.78 -40.95
CA ASN A 325 22.05 -29.71 -42.40
C ASN A 325 23.41 -29.92 -43.05
N SER A 326 23.43 -30.67 -44.15
CA SER A 326 24.58 -30.80 -45.02
C SER A 326 24.13 -30.82 -46.47
N ASN A 327 24.82 -30.07 -47.33
CA ASN A 327 24.59 -30.01 -48.77
C ASN A 327 25.51 -30.97 -49.56
N ASN A 328 26.36 -31.74 -48.87
CA ASN A 328 27.37 -32.60 -49.50
C ASN A 328 27.62 -33.92 -48.74
N ILE A 329 26.58 -34.48 -48.10
CA ILE A 329 26.71 -35.73 -47.36
C ILE A 329 26.61 -36.94 -48.31
N PRO A 330 27.49 -37.95 -48.24
CA PRO A 330 27.40 -39.13 -49.11
C PRO A 330 26.11 -39.92 -48.89
N VAL A 331 25.37 -40.19 -49.97
CA VAL A 331 24.14 -41.01 -49.92
C VAL A 331 24.47 -42.42 -49.46
N GLY A 332 23.68 -42.96 -48.54
CA GLY A 332 23.90 -44.30 -47.96
C GLY A 332 24.97 -44.35 -46.88
N SER A 333 25.55 -43.21 -46.49
CA SER A 333 26.41 -43.12 -45.31
C SER A 333 25.64 -43.32 -44.00
N ASP A 334 26.37 -43.48 -42.89
CA ASP A 334 25.80 -43.73 -41.57
C ASP A 334 26.48 -42.87 -40.49
N SER A 335 26.05 -41.62 -40.33
CA SER A 335 26.68 -40.72 -39.37
C SER A 335 26.03 -40.82 -38.00
N ILE A 336 26.80 -41.16 -36.96
CA ILE A 336 26.28 -41.31 -35.59
C ILE A 336 26.29 -39.96 -34.89
N LEU A 337 25.18 -39.60 -34.23
CA LEU A 337 25.07 -38.41 -33.40
C LEU A 337 25.03 -38.79 -31.93
N SER A 338 25.93 -38.22 -31.15
CA SER A 338 26.12 -38.58 -29.74
C SER A 338 26.12 -37.37 -28.82
N CYS A 339 25.52 -37.54 -27.65
CA CYS A 339 25.58 -36.63 -26.52
C CYS A 339 26.73 -37.09 -25.60
N TYR A 340 27.58 -36.13 -25.24
CA TYR A 340 28.68 -36.31 -24.32
C TYR A 340 28.37 -35.54 -23.04
N VAL A 341 28.67 -36.16 -21.90
CA VAL A 341 28.54 -35.56 -20.57
C VAL A 341 29.93 -35.49 -19.96
N ASN A 342 30.35 -34.28 -19.57
CA ASN A 342 31.64 -34.05 -18.92
C ASN A 342 32.84 -34.60 -19.71
N GLY A 343 32.76 -34.55 -21.04
CA GLY A 343 33.82 -34.98 -21.96
C GLY A 343 33.79 -36.46 -22.38
N THR A 344 32.88 -37.27 -21.83
CA THR A 344 32.76 -38.70 -22.18
C THR A 344 31.47 -38.94 -22.95
N GLU A 345 31.51 -39.83 -23.96
CA GLU A 345 30.29 -40.23 -24.68
C GLU A 345 29.31 -40.84 -23.68
N PHE A 346 28.11 -40.26 -23.60
CA PHE A 346 27.09 -40.66 -22.65
C PHE A 346 25.99 -41.46 -23.33
N GLN A 347 25.43 -40.93 -24.42
CA GLN A 347 24.33 -41.58 -25.12
C GLN A 347 24.26 -41.16 -26.59
N ARG A 348 23.99 -42.13 -27.47
CA ARG A 348 23.68 -41.86 -28.88
C ARG A 348 22.26 -41.32 -29.01
N LEU A 349 22.09 -40.24 -29.76
CA LEU A 349 20.78 -39.72 -30.13
C LEU A 349 20.19 -40.56 -31.27
N GLY A 350 21.05 -41.03 -32.18
CA GLY A 350 20.65 -41.83 -33.34
C GLY A 350 21.65 -41.71 -34.47
N ASN A 351 21.22 -42.18 -35.65
CA ASN A 351 22.02 -42.21 -36.86
C ASN A 351 21.39 -41.32 -37.93
N TRP A 352 22.23 -40.69 -38.75
CA TRP A 352 21.83 -39.95 -39.94
C TRP A 352 22.19 -40.75 -41.19
N ASN A 353 21.16 -41.27 -41.85
CA ASN A 353 21.25 -42.05 -43.08
C ASN A 353 20.67 -41.25 -44.26
N PRO A 354 21.47 -40.42 -44.95
CA PRO A 354 20.98 -39.57 -46.02
C PRO A 354 20.64 -40.38 -47.28
N VAL A 355 19.46 -40.13 -47.84
CA VAL A 355 19.01 -40.67 -49.15
C VAL A 355 19.28 -39.71 -50.32
N ILE A 356 19.67 -38.46 -50.02
CA ILE A 356 20.07 -37.43 -50.96
C ILE A 356 21.30 -36.69 -50.42
N SER A 357 22.12 -36.11 -51.30
CA SER A 357 23.38 -35.46 -50.90
C SER A 357 23.19 -34.14 -50.15
N SER A 358 22.03 -33.50 -50.31
CA SER A 358 21.61 -32.33 -49.55
C SER A 358 20.50 -32.73 -48.58
N SER A 359 20.85 -33.00 -47.33
CA SER A 359 19.95 -33.61 -46.35
C SER A 359 19.89 -32.81 -45.05
N ILE A 360 18.78 -32.96 -44.33
CA ILE A 360 18.57 -32.45 -42.98
C ILE A 360 18.35 -33.65 -42.07
N CYS A 361 18.95 -33.62 -40.88
CA CYS A 361 18.74 -34.58 -39.83
C CYS A 361 18.21 -33.87 -38.59
N VAL A 362 17.16 -34.44 -38.00
CA VAL A 362 16.65 -34.02 -36.70
C VAL A 362 16.58 -35.24 -35.81
N LEU A 363 17.29 -35.20 -34.69
CA LEU A 363 17.28 -36.26 -33.69
C LEU A 363 16.96 -35.65 -32.33
N TYR A 364 16.35 -36.45 -31.47
CA TYR A 364 16.02 -36.03 -30.13
C TYR A 364 16.50 -37.03 -29.09
N LEU A 365 16.74 -36.54 -27.90
CA LEU A 365 17.11 -37.31 -26.72
C LEU A 365 16.28 -36.84 -25.55
N GLN A 366 15.55 -37.75 -24.93
CA GLN A 366 14.89 -37.51 -23.65
C GLN A 366 15.62 -38.29 -22.57
N GLN A 367 16.30 -37.57 -21.67
CA GLN A 367 17.14 -38.22 -20.67
C GLN A 367 17.30 -37.41 -19.39
N LYS A 368 17.54 -38.11 -18.28
CA LYS A 368 17.82 -37.50 -16.98
C LYS A 368 19.28 -37.07 -16.87
N PHE A 369 19.50 -35.86 -16.39
CA PHE A 369 20.82 -35.30 -16.12
C PHE A 369 20.87 -34.65 -14.73
N LYS A 370 22.08 -34.37 -14.26
CA LYS A 370 22.35 -33.72 -12.99
C LYS A 370 22.71 -32.26 -13.17
N ALA A 371 22.44 -31.47 -12.13
CA ALA A 371 22.96 -30.11 -12.01
C ALA A 371 24.49 -30.15 -12.12
N GLY A 372 25.05 -29.25 -12.92
CA GLY A 372 26.48 -29.15 -13.20
C GLY A 372 26.98 -30.02 -14.35
N ASP A 373 26.15 -30.94 -14.89
CA ASP A 373 26.55 -31.72 -16.07
C ASP A 373 26.83 -30.79 -17.26
N LYS A 374 27.95 -31.03 -17.94
CA LYS A 374 28.38 -30.30 -19.13
C LYS A 374 28.09 -31.10 -20.38
N LEU A 375 27.09 -30.68 -21.14
CA LEU A 375 26.65 -31.34 -22.35
C LEU A 375 27.37 -30.79 -23.58
N THR A 376 27.83 -31.70 -24.42
CA THR A 376 28.41 -31.40 -25.73
C THR A 376 27.93 -32.44 -26.73
N PHE A 377 27.91 -32.11 -28.02
CA PHE A 377 27.36 -32.99 -29.06
C PHE A 377 28.37 -33.24 -30.15
N TYR A 378 28.38 -34.46 -30.67
CA TYR A 378 29.36 -34.92 -31.64
C TYR A 378 28.69 -35.65 -32.78
N ILE A 379 29.28 -35.51 -33.97
CA ILE A 379 29.00 -36.35 -35.14
C ILE A 379 30.19 -37.26 -35.41
N THR A 380 29.92 -38.54 -35.66
CA THR A 380 30.94 -39.52 -36.12
C THR A 380 30.51 -40.07 -37.47
N PRO A 381 31.03 -39.54 -38.58
CA PRO A 381 30.66 -40.01 -39.92
C PRO A 381 31.15 -41.45 -40.15
N LYS A 382 30.30 -42.33 -40.69
CA LYS A 382 30.68 -43.68 -41.16
C LYS A 382 30.30 -43.87 -42.62
N ASN A 383 31.09 -44.66 -43.33
CA ASN A 383 30.87 -45.04 -44.73
C ASN A 383 30.69 -43.80 -45.64
N THR A 384 31.48 -42.76 -45.36
CA THR A 384 31.45 -41.50 -46.11
C THR A 384 32.54 -41.46 -47.18
N GLY A 385 33.65 -42.18 -46.98
CA GLY A 385 34.81 -42.20 -47.89
C GLY A 385 35.52 -40.85 -48.04
N ARG A 386 35.12 -39.82 -47.28
CA ARG A 386 35.66 -38.45 -47.32
C ARG A 386 35.24 -37.66 -46.09
N THR A 387 35.93 -36.55 -45.86
CA THR A 387 35.48 -35.53 -44.90
C THR A 387 34.17 -34.92 -45.36
N ILE A 388 33.19 -34.81 -44.47
CA ILE A 388 31.91 -34.15 -44.73
C ILE A 388 31.87 -32.78 -44.06
N THR A 389 31.02 -31.90 -44.57
CA THR A 389 30.71 -30.61 -43.94
C THR A 389 29.29 -30.65 -43.42
N VAL A 390 29.12 -30.40 -42.12
CA VAL A 390 27.83 -29.99 -41.56
C VAL A 390 27.75 -28.49 -41.78
N ASN A 391 26.90 -28.05 -42.69
CA ASN A 391 26.79 -26.64 -43.06
C ASN A 391 26.19 -25.80 -41.94
N ARG A 392 25.17 -26.36 -41.28
CA ARG A 392 24.45 -25.70 -40.19
C ARG A 392 24.09 -26.73 -39.11
N ALA A 393 24.26 -26.34 -37.86
CA ALA A 393 23.86 -27.11 -36.70
C ALA A 393 23.22 -26.19 -35.65
N TYR A 394 22.15 -26.66 -35.02
CA TYR A 394 21.59 -26.00 -33.85
C TYR A 394 20.98 -27.00 -32.87
N VAL A 395 20.93 -26.60 -31.61
CA VAL A 395 20.41 -27.39 -30.50
C VAL A 395 19.31 -26.63 -29.77
N THR A 396 18.24 -27.34 -29.44
CA THR A 396 17.28 -26.90 -28.43
C THR A 396 17.31 -27.86 -27.27
N LEU A 397 17.36 -27.34 -26.04
CA LEU A 397 17.32 -28.10 -24.81
C LEU A 397 16.29 -27.47 -23.88
N SER A 398 15.43 -28.31 -23.30
CA SER A 398 14.43 -27.84 -22.34
C SER A 398 14.31 -28.85 -21.20
N GLN A 399 14.39 -28.36 -19.97
CA GLN A 399 14.03 -29.14 -18.80
C GLN A 399 12.52 -29.38 -18.80
N LEU A 400 12.11 -30.64 -18.75
CA LEU A 400 10.71 -31.02 -18.62
C LEU A 400 10.29 -30.90 -17.15
N ARG A 401 9.18 -30.21 -16.90
CA ARG A 401 8.59 -30.01 -15.56
C ARG A 401 7.61 -31.11 -15.20
#